data_AF-A0A3M8GB14-F1
#
_entry.id   AF-A0A3M8GB14-F1
#
_cell.length_a   1.000
_cell.length_b   1.000
_cell.length_c   1.000
_cell.angle_alpha   90.00
_cell.angle_beta   90.00
_cell.angle_gamma   90.00
#
_symmetry.space_group_name_H-M   'P 1'
#
loop_
_entity.id
_entity.type
_entity.pdbx_description
1 polymer ?
#
loop_
_entity_poly.entity_id
_entity_poly.type
_entity_poly.pdbx_seq_one_letter_code
_entity_poly.pdbx_strand_id
1 'polypeptide(L)'
;MKTSFYILFFAIFNCTVCWSQNQAVFGISDNSFNQENCLTNTSDYSKFQLVVLDEDVSINDLDINVSVNGNVQNFNAIEAFNAFDFKFWLLTNNGFDSGNNLIILIRYSVGGTVSNETITICLQRVSVTDDNDRGDTKSPDYVTLDVYFGTDRNDTKNTTLNKRFGVKRSSLKYGIVEVSIPHDHRVGEIESPSIWKFEFSEDPSKHLMLQKVKLLDRTKFFKKLAEDIRRSDKKSSFLFVHGYNTSFQEAAKRTAQISYDLKFEGKPVFYSWPSQASTFRYGRDEKNIKWSQKNIKLFLEDYLSKSGADDIYLVAHSMGNRGLTKAIVDVMNENPNLKANIKEIILAAPDIDADVFKNNIAPKMVSSTEKPITLYVNSDDLALKASKLIHGNARAGDAGEKLVLIDGVETIDATGIDTSLLSHSYFADTNSIIADIFDIIKSGKRAINRKHLYLTKLKDKIYWKVKK
;
A
#
# COMPACT_ATOMS: atom_id res chain seq x y z
N MET A 1 40.46 58.34 -62.16
CA MET A 1 41.92 58.06 -62.09
C MET A 1 42.17 57.06 -60.98
N LYS A 2 42.77 55.92 -61.33
CA LYS A 2 43.49 54.94 -60.49
C LYS A 2 42.73 54.11 -59.43
N THR A 3 42.45 52.88 -59.87
CA THR A 3 42.62 51.57 -59.20
C THR A 3 43.72 51.54 -58.11
N SER A 4 43.50 50.79 -57.02
CA SER A 4 44.44 49.77 -56.52
C SER A 4 43.95 48.98 -55.29
N PHE A 5 44.30 47.69 -55.34
CA PHE A 5 44.21 46.58 -54.38
C PHE A 5 44.87 46.82 -53.00
N TYR A 6 44.34 46.18 -51.95
CA TYR A 6 45.08 45.64 -50.78
C TYR A 6 44.26 44.47 -50.18
N ILE A 7 44.62 43.20 -50.39
CA ILE A 7 45.56 42.34 -49.64
C ILE A 7 45.17 42.18 -48.16
N LEU A 8 44.65 40.97 -47.88
CA LEU A 8 44.36 40.40 -46.56
C LEU A 8 45.67 40.13 -45.81
N PHE A 9 45.84 40.66 -44.60
CA PHE A 9 46.89 40.26 -43.67
C PHE A 9 46.24 39.86 -42.35
N PHE A 10 46.31 38.56 -42.03
CA PHE A 10 46.00 38.01 -40.71
C PHE A 10 47.10 38.46 -39.74
N ALA A 11 46.75 39.30 -38.77
CA ALA A 11 47.60 39.61 -37.64
C ALA A 11 47.17 38.76 -36.43
N ILE A 12 48.03 37.81 -36.08
CA ILE A 12 47.98 37.03 -34.84
C ILE A 12 48.32 38.00 -33.70
N PHE A 13 47.38 38.24 -32.78
CA PHE A 13 47.69 38.84 -31.48
C PHE A 13 47.61 37.76 -30.41
N ASN A 14 48.79 37.30 -29.98
CA ASN A 14 48.96 36.62 -28.71
C ASN A 14 48.65 37.63 -27.59
N CYS A 15 47.59 37.38 -26.83
CA CYS A 15 47.34 38.07 -25.57
C CYS A 15 47.26 37.03 -24.44
N THR A 16 48.42 36.68 -23.90
CA THR A 16 48.56 36.02 -22.60
C THR A 16 48.54 37.08 -21.51
N VAL A 17 47.36 37.37 -20.95
CA VAL A 17 47.21 37.85 -19.57
C VAL A 17 45.89 37.33 -19.00
N CYS A 18 46.03 36.46 -18.00
CA CYS A 18 45.09 36.12 -16.92
C CYS A 18 43.77 36.91 -16.87
N TRP A 19 42.69 36.24 -17.20
CA TRP A 19 41.40 36.47 -16.55
C TRP A 19 41.09 35.21 -15.73
N SER A 20 41.48 35.22 -14.46
CA SER A 20 40.81 34.39 -13.46
C SER A 20 39.42 34.99 -13.28
N GLN A 21 38.48 34.56 -14.13
CA GLN A 21 37.08 34.64 -13.78
C GLN A 21 36.84 33.47 -12.83
N ASN A 22 36.34 33.75 -11.63
CA ASN A 22 35.76 32.77 -10.73
C ASN A 22 34.62 32.05 -11.48
N GLN A 23 34.97 31.00 -12.20
CA GLN A 23 34.00 30.14 -12.85
C GLN A 23 33.44 29.24 -11.74
N ALA A 24 32.13 29.33 -11.51
CA ALA A 24 31.44 28.45 -10.58
C ALA A 24 31.69 26.99 -11.00
N VAL A 25 32.18 26.17 -10.08
CA VAL A 25 32.45 24.75 -10.34
C VAL A 25 31.19 23.93 -10.05
N PHE A 26 30.36 24.40 -9.12
CA PHE A 26 29.14 23.74 -8.72
C PHE A 26 27.90 24.56 -9.06
N GLY A 27 26.81 23.86 -9.38
CA GLY A 27 25.50 24.48 -9.58
C GLY A 27 24.39 23.58 -9.10
N ILE A 28 23.17 24.12 -9.07
CA ILE A 28 21.96 23.31 -8.91
C ILE A 28 21.42 22.99 -10.31
N SER A 29 21.06 21.74 -10.57
CA SER A 29 20.66 21.27 -11.89
C SER A 29 19.49 22.05 -12.49
N ASP A 30 18.61 22.60 -11.64
CA ASP A 30 17.65 23.62 -12.01
C ASP A 30 18.17 25.02 -11.62
N ASN A 31 18.72 25.74 -12.60
CA ASN A 31 19.17 27.13 -12.45
C ASN A 31 18.02 28.12 -12.13
N SER A 32 16.78 27.65 -12.05
CA SER A 32 15.67 28.48 -11.61
C SER A 32 15.73 28.79 -10.11
N PHE A 33 16.38 28.00 -9.25
CA PHE A 33 16.42 28.29 -7.80
C PHE A 33 17.61 29.16 -7.43
N ASN A 34 17.36 30.39 -6.99
CA ASN A 34 18.40 31.34 -6.60
C ASN A 34 17.87 32.33 -5.54
N GLN A 35 18.49 33.50 -5.40
CA GLN A 35 18.05 34.53 -4.45
C GLN A 35 16.81 35.29 -4.92
N GLU A 36 16.47 35.25 -6.21
CA GLU A 36 15.33 35.93 -6.81
C GLU A 36 14.13 35.00 -7.07
N ASN A 37 14.38 33.70 -7.22
CA ASN A 37 13.35 32.69 -7.39
C ASN A 37 13.51 31.58 -6.35
N CYS A 38 12.66 31.63 -5.33
CA CYS A 38 12.82 30.90 -4.09
C CYS A 38 12.41 29.43 -4.22
N LEU A 39 13.15 28.59 -3.51
CA LEU A 39 12.77 27.21 -3.26
C LEU A 39 11.65 27.18 -2.21
N THR A 40 10.51 26.61 -2.59
CA THR A 40 9.29 26.60 -1.77
C THR A 40 8.98 25.22 -1.19
N ASN A 41 8.14 25.16 -0.16
CA ASN A 41 7.63 23.90 0.39
C ASN A 41 6.80 23.05 -0.60
N THR A 42 6.48 23.61 -1.77
CA THR A 42 5.79 22.96 -2.89
C THR A 42 6.66 22.79 -4.13
N SER A 43 7.92 23.22 -4.10
CA SER A 43 8.86 23.09 -5.22
C SER A 43 9.16 21.61 -5.53
N ASP A 44 9.58 21.36 -6.77
CA ASP A 44 10.03 20.06 -7.22
C ASP A 44 11.49 19.82 -6.82
N TYR A 45 11.69 19.13 -5.70
CA TYR A 45 13.02 18.83 -5.16
C TYR A 45 13.78 17.78 -5.98
N SER A 46 13.14 17.09 -6.94
CA SER A 46 13.85 16.15 -7.82
C SER A 46 14.87 16.86 -8.72
N LYS A 47 14.66 18.17 -8.94
CA LYS A 47 15.56 19.04 -9.70
C LYS A 47 16.48 19.88 -8.81
N PHE A 48 16.43 19.67 -7.51
CA PHE A 48 17.35 20.28 -6.56
C PHE A 48 18.57 19.36 -6.38
N GLN A 49 19.36 19.24 -7.43
CA GLN A 49 20.57 18.39 -7.41
C GLN A 49 21.80 19.23 -7.56
N LEU A 50 22.81 18.99 -6.74
CA LEU A 50 24.12 19.55 -6.91
C LEU A 50 24.80 18.85 -8.10
N VAL A 51 25.30 19.64 -9.04
CA VAL A 51 26.01 19.19 -10.24
C VAL A 51 27.34 19.91 -10.36
N VAL A 52 28.31 19.25 -10.99
CA VAL A 52 29.56 19.87 -11.41
C VAL A 52 29.32 20.50 -12.78
N LEU A 53 29.63 21.78 -12.94
CA LEU A 53 29.34 22.56 -14.15
C LEU A 53 30.38 22.33 -15.26
N ASP A 54 31.56 21.83 -14.90
CA ASP A 54 32.64 21.50 -15.83
C ASP A 54 33.06 20.03 -15.63
N GLU A 55 32.66 19.18 -16.59
CA GLU A 55 32.90 17.73 -16.54
C GLU A 55 34.40 17.36 -16.64
N ASP A 56 35.26 18.27 -17.09
CA ASP A 56 36.71 18.05 -17.23
C ASP A 56 37.50 18.33 -15.92
N VAL A 57 36.82 18.76 -14.85
CA VAL A 57 37.45 19.10 -13.56
C VAL A 57 37.46 17.90 -12.60
N SER A 58 38.65 17.42 -12.25
CA SER A 58 38.83 16.40 -11.22
C SER A 58 38.78 17.02 -9.82
N ILE A 59 37.69 16.75 -9.09
CA ILE A 59 37.44 17.26 -7.74
C ILE A 59 37.92 16.25 -6.68
N ASN A 60 38.69 16.72 -5.71
CA ASN A 60 39.15 15.95 -4.55
C ASN A 60 38.75 16.65 -3.24
N ASP A 61 38.79 15.91 -2.11
CA ASP A 61 38.54 16.44 -0.76
C ASP A 61 37.24 17.26 -0.60
N LEU A 62 36.15 16.74 -1.18
CA LEU A 62 34.84 17.40 -1.18
C LEU A 62 34.17 17.36 0.20
N ASP A 63 33.78 18.52 0.70
CA ASP A 63 32.98 18.70 1.90
C ASP A 63 31.86 19.72 1.62
N ILE A 64 30.61 19.31 1.82
CA ILE A 64 29.42 20.10 1.55
C ILE A 64 28.66 20.30 2.86
N ASN A 65 28.57 21.55 3.29
CA ASN A 65 27.85 21.96 4.47
C ASN A 65 26.58 22.71 4.07
N VAL A 66 25.42 22.13 4.39
CA VAL A 66 24.12 22.74 4.16
C VAL A 66 23.57 23.28 5.46
N SER A 67 23.17 24.55 5.48
CA SER A 67 22.62 25.17 6.67
C SER A 67 21.34 25.94 6.40
N VAL A 68 20.41 25.85 7.36
CA VAL A 68 19.18 26.63 7.40
C VAL A 68 18.82 26.89 8.85
N ASN A 69 18.50 28.14 9.20
CA ASN A 69 18.01 28.49 10.54
C ASN A 69 18.86 27.91 11.69
N GLY A 70 20.20 27.95 11.57
CA GLY A 70 21.14 27.41 12.57
C GLY A 70 21.29 25.88 12.59
N ASN A 71 20.52 25.13 11.81
CA ASN A 71 20.66 23.68 11.64
C ASN A 71 21.60 23.38 10.48
N VAL A 72 22.46 22.38 10.65
CA VAL A 72 23.54 22.05 9.72
C VAL A 72 23.49 20.58 9.35
N GLN A 73 23.66 20.28 8.06
CA GLN A 73 23.81 18.94 7.53
C GLN A 73 25.07 18.87 6.66
N ASN A 74 25.92 17.87 6.89
CA ASN A 74 27.18 17.70 6.16
C ASN A 74 27.09 16.52 5.18
N PHE A 75 27.78 16.64 4.06
CA PHE A 75 27.97 15.60 3.06
C PHE A 75 29.41 15.63 2.56
N ASN A 76 29.97 14.46 2.25
CA ASN A 76 31.31 14.31 1.69
C ASN A 76 31.29 13.81 0.23
N ALA A 77 30.11 13.74 -0.39
CA ALA A 77 29.89 13.25 -1.74
C ALA A 77 28.64 13.91 -2.35
N ILE A 78 28.67 14.16 -3.66
CA ILE A 78 27.55 14.76 -4.41
C ILE A 78 26.35 13.80 -4.43
N GLU A 79 26.59 12.49 -4.55
CA GLU A 79 25.53 11.47 -4.55
C GLU A 79 24.80 11.42 -3.21
N ALA A 80 25.53 11.59 -2.11
CA ALA A 80 24.95 11.64 -0.76
C ALA A 80 24.10 12.91 -0.55
N PHE A 81 24.56 14.04 -1.09
CA PHE A 81 23.75 15.28 -1.14
C PHE A 81 22.49 15.05 -1.99
N ASN A 82 22.62 14.53 -3.21
CA ASN A 82 21.50 14.37 -4.15
C ASN A 82 20.49 13.31 -3.72
N ALA A 83 20.88 12.35 -2.88
CA ALA A 83 19.98 11.37 -2.26
C ALA A 83 19.31 11.88 -0.98
N PHE A 84 19.64 13.07 -0.49
CA PHE A 84 19.14 13.61 0.78
C PHE A 84 17.75 14.24 0.63
N ASP A 85 16.87 13.94 1.59
CA ASP A 85 15.50 14.48 1.62
C ASP A 85 15.50 15.93 2.14
N PHE A 86 15.92 16.87 1.29
CA PHE A 86 15.94 18.29 1.61
C PHE A 86 14.55 18.83 1.92
N LYS A 87 13.49 18.34 1.29
CA LYS A 87 12.13 18.81 1.57
C LYS A 87 11.73 18.48 3.00
N PHE A 88 11.89 17.23 3.41
CA PHE A 88 11.59 16.82 4.78
C PHE A 88 12.49 17.55 5.77
N TRP A 89 13.80 17.59 5.52
CA TRP A 89 14.75 18.24 6.42
C TRP A 89 14.48 19.74 6.59
N LEU A 90 14.19 20.48 5.51
CA LEU A 90 13.79 21.89 5.57
C LEU A 90 12.47 22.07 6.33
N LEU A 91 11.47 21.20 6.12
CA LEU A 91 10.20 21.27 6.85
C LEU A 91 10.38 21.01 8.36
N THR A 92 11.22 20.05 8.74
CA THR A 92 11.45 19.72 10.15
C THR A 92 12.30 20.75 10.89
N ASN A 93 13.09 21.54 10.16
CA ASN A 93 13.97 22.57 10.71
C ASN A 93 13.44 24.01 10.51
N ASN A 94 12.13 24.14 10.24
CA ASN A 94 11.46 25.44 10.04
C ASN A 94 12.10 26.28 8.91
N GLY A 95 12.60 25.62 7.87
CA GLY A 95 13.36 26.25 6.79
C GLY A 95 12.56 27.27 5.99
N PHE A 96 11.23 27.11 5.85
CA PHE A 96 10.38 28.04 5.09
C PHE A 96 9.79 29.18 5.93
N ASP A 97 10.16 29.31 7.20
CA ASP A 97 9.75 30.47 7.98
C ASP A 97 10.34 31.76 7.37
N SER A 98 9.60 32.87 7.50
CA SER A 98 9.87 34.10 6.74
C SER A 98 11.30 34.61 6.92
N GLY A 99 12.01 34.79 5.81
CA GLY A 99 13.35 35.39 5.78
C GLY A 99 14.52 34.40 5.88
N ASN A 100 14.26 33.10 5.93
CA ASN A 100 15.31 32.08 5.92
C ASN A 100 15.88 31.83 4.51
N ASN A 101 17.18 31.56 4.45
CA ASN A 101 17.87 31.11 3.25
C ASN A 101 18.48 29.72 3.49
N LEU A 102 18.50 28.90 2.45
CA LEU A 102 19.32 27.70 2.41
C LEU A 102 20.72 28.09 1.93
N ILE A 103 21.72 27.81 2.75
CA ILE A 103 23.12 28.11 2.43
C ILE A 103 23.85 26.79 2.26
N ILE A 104 24.48 26.59 1.10
CA ILE A 104 25.30 25.43 0.79
C ILE A 104 26.73 25.94 0.63
N LEU A 105 27.61 25.56 1.56
CA LEU A 105 29.03 25.85 1.48
C LEU A 105 29.76 24.58 1.04
N ILE A 106 30.50 24.69 -0.05
CA ILE A 106 31.19 23.59 -0.70
C ILE A 106 32.67 23.88 -0.63
N ARG A 107 33.42 23.03 0.06
CA ARG A 107 34.87 23.05 0.10
C ARG A 107 35.40 21.90 -0.73
N TYR A 108 36.40 22.17 -1.57
CA TYR A 108 36.95 21.18 -2.49
C TYR A 108 38.38 21.52 -2.90
N SER A 109 39.07 20.56 -3.51
CA SER A 109 40.44 20.70 -4.02
C SER A 109 40.52 20.32 -5.50
N VAL A 110 41.11 21.19 -6.32
CA VAL A 110 41.42 20.91 -7.74
C VAL A 110 42.91 21.07 -7.93
N GLY A 111 43.58 20.03 -8.43
CA GLY A 111 45.03 20.06 -8.64
C GLY A 111 45.86 20.39 -7.40
N GLY A 112 45.36 20.08 -6.19
CA GLY A 112 46.02 20.37 -4.91
C GLY A 112 45.76 21.76 -4.33
N THR A 113 44.98 22.61 -5.02
CA THR A 113 44.56 23.92 -4.50
C THR A 113 43.16 23.81 -3.89
N VAL A 114 43.03 24.21 -2.62
CA VAL A 114 41.76 24.19 -1.90
C VAL A 114 40.97 25.48 -2.17
N SER A 115 39.72 25.30 -2.57
CA SER A 115 38.76 26.36 -2.89
C SER A 115 37.47 26.17 -2.09
N ASN A 116 36.73 27.27 -1.90
CA ASN A 116 35.40 27.26 -1.29
C ASN A 116 34.41 27.96 -2.23
N GLU A 117 33.20 27.43 -2.30
CA GLU A 117 32.09 27.97 -3.08
C GLU A 117 30.83 27.99 -2.22
N THR A 118 30.02 29.04 -2.36
CA THR A 118 28.78 29.18 -1.57
C THR A 118 27.61 29.41 -2.48
N ILE A 119 26.60 28.55 -2.39
CA ILE A 119 25.31 28.69 -3.08
C ILE A 119 24.27 29.11 -2.03
N THR A 120 23.57 30.21 -2.29
CA THR A 120 22.51 30.72 -1.40
C THR A 120 21.19 30.75 -2.15
N ILE A 121 20.16 30.15 -1.56
CA ILE A 121 18.85 29.96 -2.18
C ILE A 121 17.79 30.49 -1.22
N CYS A 122 16.94 31.41 -1.69
CA CYS A 122 15.88 31.94 -0.83
C CYS A 122 14.81 30.87 -0.60
N LEU A 123 14.23 30.86 0.60
CA LEU A 123 13.17 29.93 0.98
C LEU A 123 11.86 30.69 1.19
N GLN A 124 10.77 30.17 0.63
CA GLN A 124 9.46 30.80 0.77
C GLN A 124 8.38 29.75 1.09
N ARG A 125 7.56 30.05 2.09
CA ARG A 125 6.36 29.23 2.37
C ARG A 125 5.22 29.65 1.46
N VAL A 126 4.75 28.69 0.67
CA VAL A 126 3.48 28.78 -0.04
C VAL A 126 2.42 28.15 0.86
N SER A 127 1.57 29.01 1.42
CA SER A 127 0.31 28.60 2.04
C SER A 127 -0.68 28.31 0.91
N VAL A 128 -1.12 27.06 0.77
CA VAL A 128 -2.26 26.73 -0.10
C VAL A 128 -3.50 27.28 0.59
N THR A 129 -3.86 28.52 0.26
CA THR A 129 -5.20 29.05 0.50
C THR A 129 -6.06 28.66 -0.69
N ASP A 130 -7.21 28.05 -0.40
CA ASP A 130 -8.30 27.88 -1.36
C ASP A 130 -8.61 29.20 -2.08
N ASP A 131 -9.10 29.07 -3.33
CA ASP A 131 -9.61 30.09 -4.26
C ASP A 131 -8.61 30.84 -5.17
N ASN A 132 -8.44 30.34 -6.41
CA ASN A 132 -9.11 30.92 -7.59
C ASN A 132 -8.79 30.17 -8.89
N ASP A 133 -9.78 29.40 -9.33
CA ASP A 133 -10.31 29.25 -10.69
C ASP A 133 -9.38 29.42 -11.91
N ARG A 134 -9.09 28.30 -12.58
CA ARG A 134 -9.34 28.11 -14.02
C ARG A 134 -9.64 26.64 -14.33
N GLY A 135 -10.91 26.29 -14.44
CA GLY A 135 -11.34 25.07 -15.13
C GLY A 135 -12.46 24.31 -14.43
N ASP A 136 -13.68 24.55 -14.89
CA ASP A 136 -14.91 23.88 -14.47
C ASP A 136 -14.88 22.35 -14.70
N THR A 137 -14.63 21.56 -13.65
CA THR A 137 -15.34 20.31 -13.35
C THR A 137 -15.33 20.04 -11.84
N LYS A 138 -16.50 20.24 -11.21
CA LYS A 138 -16.76 19.95 -9.78
C LYS A 138 -16.81 18.44 -9.51
N SER A 139 -15.66 17.83 -9.22
CA SER A 139 -15.56 16.61 -8.40
C SER A 139 -14.11 16.48 -7.92
N PRO A 140 -13.83 16.08 -6.67
CA PRO A 140 -12.49 15.61 -6.34
C PRO A 140 -12.08 14.51 -7.33
N ASP A 141 -10.79 14.48 -7.71
CA ASP A 141 -10.21 13.47 -8.63
C ASP A 141 -10.12 12.06 -8.02
N TYR A 142 -10.89 11.82 -6.96
CA TYR A 142 -11.02 10.57 -6.25
C TYR A 142 -12.41 10.45 -5.65
N VAL A 143 -12.85 9.22 -5.42
CA VAL A 143 -14.04 8.93 -4.61
C VAL A 143 -13.62 8.53 -3.20
N THR A 144 -14.51 8.67 -2.23
CA THR A 144 -14.31 8.14 -0.89
C THR A 144 -15.21 6.95 -0.63
N LEU A 145 -14.68 5.96 0.08
CA LEU A 145 -15.39 4.76 0.46
C LEU A 145 -15.31 4.58 1.99
N ASP A 146 -16.49 4.52 2.62
CA ASP A 146 -16.60 4.13 4.03
C ASP A 146 -16.39 2.63 4.18
N VAL A 147 -15.36 2.26 4.92
CA VAL A 147 -15.05 0.87 5.29
C VAL A 147 -15.21 0.66 6.79
N TYR A 148 -16.04 -0.30 7.16
CA TYR A 148 -16.29 -0.63 8.56
C TYR A 148 -15.18 -1.53 9.10
N PHE A 149 -14.85 -1.41 10.39
CA PHE A 149 -13.85 -2.28 11.00
C PHE A 149 -14.15 -2.72 12.42
N GLY A 150 -13.72 -3.94 12.72
CA GLY A 150 -13.43 -4.43 14.06
C GLY A 150 -11.92 -4.59 14.25
N THR A 151 -11.37 -4.19 15.40
CA THR A 151 -9.93 -4.38 15.67
C THR A 151 -9.64 -4.59 17.14
N ASP A 152 -8.73 -5.51 17.45
CA ASP A 152 -8.14 -5.71 18.77
C ASP A 152 -6.67 -5.24 18.82
N ARG A 153 -6.32 -4.30 17.94
CA ARG A 153 -5.09 -3.50 18.01
C ARG A 153 -5.20 -2.40 19.07
N ASN A 154 -4.05 -2.01 19.62
CA ASN A 154 -3.96 -0.83 20.46
C ASN A 154 -4.17 0.43 19.61
N ASP A 155 -5.02 1.34 20.11
CA ASP A 155 -5.11 2.69 19.57
C ASP A 155 -3.95 3.51 20.17
N THR A 156 -3.04 3.98 19.33
CA THR A 156 -1.86 4.77 19.74
C THR A 156 -2.20 6.23 19.98
N LYS A 157 -3.42 6.66 19.63
CA LYS A 157 -3.86 8.06 19.57
C LYS A 157 -3.02 8.95 18.66
N ASN A 158 -2.24 8.38 17.75
CA ASN A 158 -1.42 9.14 16.80
C ASN A 158 -2.32 9.98 15.87
N THR A 159 -1.86 11.19 15.53
CA THR A 159 -2.55 12.12 14.61
C THR A 159 -2.37 11.68 13.16
N THR A 160 -1.26 11.03 12.82
CA THR A 160 -1.08 10.36 11.54
C THR A 160 -1.97 9.12 11.49
N LEU A 161 -2.99 9.13 10.63
CA LEU A 161 -4.02 8.06 10.54
C LEU A 161 -3.41 6.68 10.29
N ASN A 162 -2.40 6.64 9.44
CA ASN A 162 -1.57 5.48 9.13
C ASN A 162 -0.93 4.81 10.37
N LYS A 163 -0.65 5.61 11.41
CA LYS A 163 -0.06 5.16 12.69
C LYS A 163 -1.08 5.03 13.82
N ARG A 164 -2.38 5.24 13.55
CA ARG A 164 -3.44 5.30 14.58
C ARG A 164 -3.59 3.97 15.34
N PHE A 165 -3.51 2.84 14.64
CA PHE A 165 -3.57 1.52 15.24
C PHE A 165 -2.23 0.81 15.15
N GLY A 166 -1.70 0.42 16.30
CA GLY A 166 -0.40 -0.22 16.42
C GLY A 166 -0.44 -1.74 16.27
N VAL A 167 0.65 -2.37 16.69
CA VAL A 167 0.87 -3.82 16.60
C VAL A 167 0.70 -4.54 17.95
N LYS A 168 0.30 -3.83 19.01
CA LYS A 168 0.07 -4.43 20.33
C LYS A 168 -1.39 -4.88 20.45
N ARG A 169 -1.59 -5.97 21.19
CA ARG A 169 -2.91 -6.51 21.56
C ARG A 169 -3.67 -5.53 22.46
N SER A 170 -4.99 -5.46 22.31
CA SER A 170 -5.86 -4.59 23.10
C SER A 170 -7.31 -5.10 23.09
N SER A 171 -8.20 -4.47 23.85
CA SER A 171 -9.63 -4.77 23.76
C SER A 171 -10.19 -4.47 22.36
N LEU A 172 -11.25 -5.20 21.99
CA LEU A 172 -11.95 -5.04 20.73
C LEU A 172 -12.56 -3.64 20.62
N LYS A 173 -12.33 -2.99 19.48
CA LYS A 173 -12.82 -1.66 19.10
C LYS A 173 -13.50 -1.73 17.76
N TYR A 174 -14.39 -0.78 17.52
CA TYR A 174 -15.20 -0.69 16.32
C TYR A 174 -15.08 0.71 15.74
N GLY A 175 -15.19 0.82 14.42
CA GLY A 175 -15.17 2.13 13.79
C GLY A 175 -15.35 2.08 12.29
N ILE A 176 -15.24 3.24 11.68
CA ILE A 176 -15.32 3.44 10.24
C ILE A 176 -14.06 4.17 9.82
N VAL A 177 -13.47 3.70 8.73
CA VAL A 177 -12.35 4.37 8.07
C VAL A 177 -12.80 4.78 6.68
N GLU A 178 -12.61 6.05 6.36
CA GLU A 178 -12.85 6.60 5.04
C GLU A 178 -11.56 6.46 4.23
N VAL A 179 -11.65 5.84 3.06
CA VAL A 179 -10.50 5.59 2.18
C VAL A 179 -10.73 6.28 0.83
N SER A 180 -9.76 7.05 0.34
CA SER A 180 -9.81 7.60 -1.02
C SER A 180 -9.51 6.51 -2.04
N ILE A 181 -10.11 6.61 -3.21
CA ILE A 181 -9.84 5.77 -4.37
C ILE A 181 -9.72 6.70 -5.58
N PRO A 182 -8.54 6.79 -6.20
CA PRO A 182 -8.31 7.71 -7.31
C PRO A 182 -9.13 7.27 -8.54
N HIS A 183 -9.55 8.20 -9.40
CA HIS A 183 -10.37 7.83 -10.58
C HIS A 183 -9.61 7.00 -11.61
N ASP A 184 -8.28 7.11 -11.65
CA ASP A 184 -7.41 6.32 -12.52
C ASP A 184 -7.01 4.97 -11.90
N HIS A 185 -7.69 4.56 -10.82
CA HIS A 185 -7.43 3.30 -10.12
C HIS A 185 -7.47 2.09 -11.05
N ARG A 186 -6.49 1.21 -10.89
CA ARG A 186 -6.37 -0.02 -11.68
C ARG A 186 -6.66 -1.25 -10.84
N VAL A 187 -7.48 -2.14 -11.41
CA VAL A 187 -7.97 -3.34 -10.72
C VAL A 187 -6.81 -4.18 -10.14
N GLY A 188 -6.84 -4.38 -8.83
CA GLY A 188 -5.87 -5.15 -8.05
C GLY A 188 -4.77 -4.31 -7.39
N GLU A 189 -4.58 -3.07 -7.84
CA GLU A 189 -3.50 -2.22 -7.34
C GLU A 189 -3.81 -1.63 -5.96
N ILE A 190 -2.77 -1.32 -5.20
CA ILE A 190 -2.91 -0.33 -4.12
C ILE A 190 -1.95 0.77 -4.47
N GLU A 191 -2.46 1.79 -5.14
CA GLU A 191 -1.71 2.98 -5.47
C GLU A 191 -1.25 3.63 -4.17
N SER A 192 0.06 3.72 -4.03
CA SER A 192 0.74 4.29 -2.88
C SER A 192 1.97 5.05 -3.36
N PRO A 193 2.43 6.05 -2.61
CA PRO A 193 3.57 6.85 -3.02
C PRO A 193 4.77 5.95 -3.31
N SER A 194 5.30 6.09 -4.52
CA SER A 194 6.46 5.33 -4.97
C SER A 194 7.64 6.27 -5.21
N ILE A 195 8.78 5.96 -4.58
CA ILE A 195 10.06 6.63 -4.85
C ILE A 195 10.44 6.56 -6.34
N TRP A 196 10.05 5.47 -7.03
CA TRP A 196 10.29 5.27 -8.46
C TRP A 196 9.37 6.10 -9.35
N LYS A 197 8.24 6.56 -8.80
CA LYS A 197 7.32 7.52 -9.43
C LYS A 197 7.55 8.95 -8.92
N PHE A 198 8.59 9.18 -8.11
CA PHE A 198 8.88 10.46 -7.46
C PHE A 198 7.73 10.99 -6.58
N GLU A 199 6.93 10.08 -6.01
CA GLU A 199 5.84 10.39 -5.09
C GLU A 199 6.30 10.16 -3.64
N PHE A 200 6.46 11.25 -2.89
CA PHE A 200 7.01 11.22 -1.53
C PHE A 200 5.98 11.53 -0.43
N SER A 201 4.74 11.84 -0.83
CA SER A 201 3.61 12.06 0.07
C SER A 201 2.35 11.41 -0.49
N GLU A 202 1.47 11.01 0.41
CA GLU A 202 0.15 10.51 0.09
C GLU A 202 -0.70 11.65 -0.53
N ASP A 203 -0.96 11.56 -1.85
CA ASP A 203 -1.96 12.32 -2.61
C ASP A 203 -3.25 11.51 -2.89
N PRO A 204 -4.45 11.93 -2.41
CA PRO A 204 -5.69 11.17 -2.57
C PRO A 204 -6.19 11.07 -4.01
N SER A 205 -5.78 11.98 -4.89
CA SER A 205 -6.09 11.93 -6.33
C SER A 205 -5.29 10.86 -7.08
N LYS A 206 -4.22 10.34 -6.46
CA LYS A 206 -3.31 9.35 -7.04
C LYS A 206 -3.20 8.05 -6.27
N HIS A 207 -3.61 8.06 -5.00
CA HIS A 207 -3.35 6.95 -4.08
C HIS A 207 -4.57 6.56 -3.27
N LEU A 208 -4.63 5.27 -2.93
CA LEU A 208 -5.49 4.80 -1.87
C LEU A 208 -4.90 5.19 -0.52
N MET A 209 -5.62 6.01 0.24
CA MET A 209 -5.22 6.37 1.60
C MET A 209 -6.37 6.61 2.54
N LEU A 210 -6.04 6.58 3.83
CA LEU A 210 -6.99 6.84 4.90
C LEU A 210 -7.23 8.35 4.97
N GLN A 211 -8.46 8.78 4.72
CA GLN A 211 -8.91 10.17 4.87
C GLN A 211 -9.34 10.45 6.30
N LYS A 212 -9.98 9.48 6.95
CA LYS A 212 -10.56 9.66 8.28
C LYS A 212 -10.72 8.34 9.01
N VAL A 213 -10.52 8.37 10.33
CA VAL A 213 -10.83 7.23 11.22
C VAL A 213 -11.78 7.70 12.31
N LYS A 214 -12.94 7.06 12.43
CA LYS A 214 -13.95 7.34 13.45
C LYS A 214 -14.23 6.09 14.28
N LEU A 215 -13.82 6.11 15.54
CA LEU A 215 -14.21 5.09 16.51
C LEU A 215 -15.68 5.22 16.89
N LEU A 216 -16.34 4.09 17.07
CA LEU A 216 -17.73 3.97 17.47
C LEU A 216 -17.87 2.97 18.61
N ASP A 217 -18.82 3.23 19.50
CA ASP A 217 -19.28 2.22 20.45
C ASP A 217 -19.92 1.07 19.69
N ARG A 218 -19.79 -0.16 20.21
CA ARG A 218 -20.31 -1.39 19.59
C ARG A 218 -21.76 -1.28 19.11
N THR A 219 -22.67 -0.77 19.95
CA THR A 219 -24.09 -0.62 19.59
C THR A 219 -24.29 0.39 18.47
N LYS A 220 -23.57 1.52 18.49
CA LYS A 220 -23.64 2.55 17.44
C LYS A 220 -23.05 2.04 16.12
N PHE A 221 -21.97 1.27 16.19
CA PHE A 221 -21.34 0.64 15.02
C PHE A 221 -22.34 -0.26 14.29
N PHE A 222 -22.92 -1.26 14.96
CA PHE A 222 -23.82 -2.19 14.30
C PHE A 222 -25.13 -1.55 13.86
N LYS A 223 -25.65 -0.57 14.63
CA LYS A 223 -26.81 0.22 14.20
C LYS A 223 -26.52 0.96 12.89
N LYS A 224 -25.39 1.67 12.80
CA LYS A 224 -25.03 2.40 11.58
C LYS A 224 -24.74 1.46 10.41
N LEU A 225 -24.04 0.34 10.65
CA LEU A 225 -23.79 -0.68 9.63
C LEU A 225 -25.10 -1.21 9.04
N ALA A 226 -26.07 -1.57 9.89
CA ALA A 226 -27.39 -2.04 9.45
C ALA A 226 -28.18 -0.97 8.68
N GLU A 227 -28.14 0.29 9.13
CA GLU A 227 -28.76 1.41 8.39
C GLU A 227 -28.12 1.63 7.02
N ASP A 228 -26.81 1.51 6.91
CA ASP A 228 -26.06 1.69 5.67
C ASP A 228 -26.24 0.52 4.70
N ILE A 229 -26.30 -0.72 5.21
CA ILE A 229 -26.61 -1.92 4.42
C ILE A 229 -28.05 -1.86 3.91
N ARG A 230 -29.02 -1.48 4.75
CA ARG A 230 -30.42 -1.34 4.33
C ARG A 230 -30.61 -0.32 3.21
N ARG A 231 -29.71 0.67 3.12
CA ARG A 231 -29.70 1.70 2.07
C ARG A 231 -28.89 1.29 0.83
N SER A 232 -28.14 0.20 0.85
CA SER A 232 -27.40 -0.27 -0.32
C SER A 232 -28.30 -1.13 -1.23
N ASP A 233 -27.99 -1.17 -2.52
CA ASP A 233 -28.86 -1.79 -3.52
C ASP A 233 -29.03 -3.30 -3.30
N LYS A 234 -27.96 -3.98 -2.87
CA LYS A 234 -27.97 -5.44 -2.65
C LYS A 234 -28.14 -5.86 -1.20
N LYS A 235 -28.18 -4.92 -0.25
CA LYS A 235 -28.22 -5.22 1.20
C LYS A 235 -27.21 -6.30 1.62
N SER A 236 -26.06 -6.31 0.97
CA SER A 236 -25.01 -7.30 1.16
C SER A 236 -23.86 -6.70 1.96
N SER A 237 -23.05 -7.56 2.56
CA SER A 237 -21.84 -7.14 3.22
C SER A 237 -20.76 -8.22 3.12
N PHE A 238 -19.50 -7.83 3.08
CA PHE A 238 -18.40 -8.79 3.21
C PHE A 238 -17.51 -8.46 4.38
N LEU A 239 -16.98 -9.50 5.03
CA LEU A 239 -15.97 -9.41 6.07
C LEU A 239 -14.62 -9.90 5.53
N PHE A 240 -13.63 -9.01 5.45
CA PHE A 240 -12.26 -9.35 5.11
C PHE A 240 -11.37 -9.51 6.35
N VAL A 241 -10.65 -10.63 6.46
CA VAL A 241 -9.64 -10.87 7.51
C VAL A 241 -8.27 -10.98 6.87
N HIS A 242 -7.41 -9.99 7.14
CA HIS A 242 -6.09 -9.89 6.53
C HIS A 242 -5.10 -10.97 7.02
N GLY A 243 -4.00 -11.13 6.30
CA GLY A 243 -2.94 -12.09 6.57
C GLY A 243 -1.86 -11.58 7.54
N TYR A 244 -0.73 -12.28 7.56
CA TYR A 244 0.47 -11.89 8.30
C TYR A 244 1.13 -10.65 7.67
N ASN A 245 2.08 -10.03 8.37
CA ASN A 245 2.83 -8.87 7.86
C ASN A 245 1.92 -7.76 7.30
N THR A 246 0.80 -7.48 7.98
CA THR A 246 -0.16 -6.46 7.52
C THR A 246 -0.45 -5.48 8.65
N SER A 247 -0.33 -4.20 8.37
CA SER A 247 -0.72 -3.09 9.25
C SER A 247 -2.22 -2.79 9.16
N PHE A 248 -2.73 -1.92 10.04
CA PHE A 248 -4.14 -1.52 10.00
C PHE A 248 -4.49 -0.78 8.69
N GLN A 249 -3.63 0.15 8.26
CA GLN A 249 -3.86 0.93 7.04
C GLN A 249 -3.89 0.04 5.79
N GLU A 250 -3.00 -0.95 5.70
CA GLU A 250 -2.95 -1.87 4.56
C GLU A 250 -4.21 -2.73 4.51
N ALA A 251 -4.70 -3.21 5.66
CA ALA A 251 -5.97 -3.91 5.73
C ALA A 251 -7.15 -3.03 5.30
N ALA A 252 -7.18 -1.76 5.72
CA ALA A 252 -8.21 -0.80 5.31
C ALA A 252 -8.18 -0.52 3.80
N LYS A 253 -7.01 -0.16 3.26
CA LYS A 253 -6.81 0.11 1.82
C LYS A 253 -7.15 -1.10 0.97
N ARG A 254 -6.70 -2.30 1.36
CA ARG A 254 -7.00 -3.55 0.65
C ARG A 254 -8.51 -3.86 0.65
N THR A 255 -9.18 -3.61 1.77
CA THR A 255 -10.64 -3.81 1.85
C THR A 255 -11.39 -2.83 0.95
N ALA A 256 -10.95 -1.57 0.90
CA ALA A 256 -11.51 -0.56 0.01
C ALA A 256 -11.32 -0.91 -1.46
N GLN A 257 -10.10 -1.30 -1.84
CA GLN A 257 -9.77 -1.76 -3.19
C GLN A 257 -10.62 -2.97 -3.60
N ILE A 258 -10.70 -4.01 -2.77
CA ILE A 258 -11.55 -5.18 -3.05
C ILE A 258 -13.00 -4.74 -3.28
N SER A 259 -13.55 -3.87 -2.43
CA SER A 259 -14.92 -3.39 -2.58
C SER A 259 -15.14 -2.65 -3.89
N TYR A 260 -14.18 -1.80 -4.28
CA TYR A 260 -14.28 -0.98 -5.48
C TYR A 260 -14.12 -1.79 -6.76
N ASP A 261 -13.12 -2.66 -6.81
CA ASP A 261 -12.84 -3.52 -7.96
C ASP A 261 -13.97 -4.50 -8.26
N LEU A 262 -14.57 -5.02 -7.19
CA LEU A 262 -15.73 -5.89 -7.31
C LEU A 262 -17.02 -5.12 -7.63
N LYS A 263 -16.97 -3.78 -7.71
CA LYS A 263 -18.14 -2.90 -7.78
C LYS A 263 -19.20 -3.33 -6.77
N PHE A 264 -18.76 -3.59 -5.54
CA PHE A 264 -19.58 -4.25 -4.54
C PHE A 264 -20.70 -3.32 -4.08
N GLU A 265 -21.94 -3.66 -4.43
CA GLU A 265 -23.17 -2.90 -4.12
C GLU A 265 -23.67 -3.10 -2.67
N GLY A 266 -22.73 -3.36 -1.76
CA GLY A 266 -22.95 -3.65 -0.34
C GLY A 266 -22.08 -2.79 0.57
N LYS A 267 -21.90 -3.21 1.82
CA LYS A 267 -20.98 -2.55 2.77
C LYS A 267 -19.75 -3.41 3.06
N PRO A 268 -18.53 -2.89 2.82
CA PRO A 268 -17.29 -3.61 3.13
C PRO A 268 -16.93 -3.49 4.60
N VAL A 269 -16.52 -4.60 5.21
CA VAL A 269 -16.08 -4.69 6.60
C VAL A 269 -14.75 -5.43 6.66
N PHE A 270 -13.83 -5.03 7.53
CA PHE A 270 -12.64 -5.82 7.83
C PHE A 270 -12.40 -6.04 9.31
N TYR A 271 -11.76 -7.15 9.63
CA TYR A 271 -11.21 -7.41 10.95
C TYR A 271 -9.69 -7.21 10.91
N SER A 272 -9.19 -6.28 11.72
CA SER A 272 -7.76 -6.03 11.85
C SER A 272 -7.21 -6.55 13.17
N TRP A 273 -6.51 -7.69 13.10
CA TRP A 273 -5.82 -8.30 14.24
C TRP A 273 -4.39 -7.77 14.36
N PRO A 274 -3.72 -7.78 15.53
CA PRO A 274 -2.41 -7.15 15.75
C PRO A 274 -1.23 -7.87 15.08
N SER A 275 -1.27 -8.05 13.77
CA SER A 275 -0.10 -8.42 12.97
C SER A 275 0.97 -7.34 13.11
N GLN A 276 2.23 -7.78 13.09
CA GLN A 276 3.40 -6.96 13.34
C GLN A 276 3.82 -6.08 12.17
N ALA A 277 3.21 -6.24 10.98
CA ALA A 277 3.64 -5.56 9.76
C ALA A 277 5.17 -5.69 9.55
N SER A 278 5.70 -6.89 9.84
CA SER A 278 7.10 -7.22 9.61
C SER A 278 7.26 -8.68 9.18
N THR A 279 8.04 -8.90 8.13
CA THR A 279 8.43 -10.23 7.63
C THR A 279 9.21 -11.04 8.66
N PHE A 280 10.03 -10.39 9.49
CA PHE A 280 10.88 -11.03 10.50
C PHE A 280 10.14 -11.47 11.77
N ARG A 281 8.84 -11.15 11.91
CA ARG A 281 8.07 -11.38 13.15
C ARG A 281 6.97 -12.43 13.00
N TYR A 282 7.17 -13.38 12.09
CA TYR A 282 6.21 -14.44 11.76
C TYR A 282 5.67 -15.19 13.01
N GLY A 283 6.54 -15.72 13.88
CA GLY A 283 6.08 -16.45 15.08
C GLY A 283 5.33 -15.59 16.11
N ARG A 284 5.51 -14.26 16.08
CA ARG A 284 4.71 -13.34 16.90
C ARG A 284 3.32 -13.16 16.31
N ASP A 285 3.23 -13.09 14.99
CA ASP A 285 1.96 -13.05 14.26
C ASP A 285 1.13 -14.31 14.52
N GLU A 286 1.75 -15.49 14.55
CA GLU A 286 1.06 -16.74 14.92
C GLU A 286 0.46 -16.69 16.33
N LYS A 287 1.24 -16.21 17.31
CA LYS A 287 0.75 -16.03 18.68
C LYS A 287 -0.36 -14.99 18.74
N ASN A 288 -0.28 -13.94 17.94
CA ASN A 288 -1.24 -12.84 17.91
C ASN A 288 -2.57 -13.27 17.28
N ILE A 289 -2.56 -13.94 16.12
CA ILE A 289 -3.80 -14.46 15.53
C ILE A 289 -4.44 -15.50 16.44
N LYS A 290 -3.64 -16.37 17.09
CA LYS A 290 -4.16 -17.34 18.07
C LYS A 290 -4.86 -16.66 19.24
N TRP A 291 -4.26 -15.59 19.77
CA TRP A 291 -4.87 -14.78 20.84
C TRP A 291 -6.13 -14.04 20.36
N SER A 292 -6.12 -13.56 19.12
CA SER A 292 -7.23 -12.80 18.51
C SER A 292 -8.44 -13.68 18.20
N GLN A 293 -8.30 -15.01 18.16
CA GLN A 293 -9.40 -15.95 17.84
C GLN A 293 -10.68 -15.68 18.65
N LYS A 294 -10.54 -15.41 19.96
CA LYS A 294 -11.70 -15.09 20.82
C LYS A 294 -12.39 -13.80 20.37
N ASN A 295 -11.63 -12.76 20.04
CA ASN A 295 -12.19 -11.47 19.63
C ASN A 295 -12.79 -11.54 18.21
N ILE A 296 -12.16 -12.28 17.29
CA ILE A 296 -12.70 -12.55 15.94
C ILE A 296 -14.04 -13.28 16.06
N LYS A 297 -14.14 -14.30 16.93
CA LYS A 297 -15.40 -15.01 17.19
C LYS A 297 -16.49 -14.04 17.68
N LEU A 298 -16.21 -13.25 18.72
CA LEU A 298 -17.17 -12.29 19.28
C LEU A 298 -17.62 -11.26 18.23
N PHE A 299 -16.68 -10.75 17.43
CA PHE A 299 -17.00 -9.83 16.34
C PHE A 299 -17.85 -10.51 15.25
N LEU A 300 -17.50 -11.73 14.84
CA LEU A 300 -18.21 -12.48 13.81
C LEU A 300 -19.65 -12.78 14.24
N GLU A 301 -19.85 -13.22 15.48
CA GLU A 301 -21.18 -13.46 16.05
C GLU A 301 -22.05 -12.20 16.01
N ASP A 302 -21.49 -11.05 16.38
CA ASP A 302 -22.18 -9.76 16.30
C ASP A 302 -22.45 -9.33 14.86
N TYR A 303 -21.48 -9.53 13.97
CA TYR A 303 -21.61 -9.17 12.57
C TYR A 303 -22.69 -9.99 11.86
N LEU A 304 -22.73 -11.30 12.08
CA LEU A 304 -23.77 -12.17 11.53
C LEU A 304 -25.15 -11.86 12.11
N SER A 305 -25.24 -11.48 13.39
CA SER A 305 -26.52 -11.24 14.06
C SER A 305 -27.07 -9.81 13.92
N LYS A 306 -26.21 -8.81 13.74
CA LYS A 306 -26.58 -7.38 13.85
C LYS A 306 -26.27 -6.53 12.63
N SER A 307 -25.58 -7.06 11.62
CA SER A 307 -25.33 -6.30 10.38
C SER A 307 -26.61 -6.01 9.60
N GLY A 308 -27.65 -6.83 9.73
CA GLY A 308 -28.87 -6.71 8.92
C GLY A 308 -28.66 -6.98 7.43
N ALA A 309 -27.54 -7.61 7.05
CA ALA A 309 -27.28 -8.03 5.69
C ALA A 309 -28.10 -9.27 5.32
N ASP A 310 -28.66 -9.26 4.11
CA ASP A 310 -29.35 -10.41 3.52
C ASP A 310 -28.33 -11.43 2.99
N ASP A 311 -27.23 -10.94 2.40
CA ASP A 311 -26.12 -11.74 1.87
C ASP A 311 -24.79 -11.34 2.53
N ILE A 312 -24.15 -12.27 3.23
CA ILE A 312 -22.85 -12.11 3.88
C ILE A 312 -21.78 -12.97 3.20
N TYR A 313 -20.71 -12.33 2.76
CA TYR A 313 -19.51 -12.98 2.22
C TYR A 313 -18.38 -12.93 3.25
N LEU A 314 -17.78 -14.08 3.56
CA LEU A 314 -16.65 -14.14 4.49
C LEU A 314 -15.37 -14.39 3.72
N VAL A 315 -14.38 -13.50 3.83
CA VAL A 315 -13.13 -13.56 3.07
C VAL A 315 -11.94 -13.53 4.02
N ALA A 316 -11.04 -14.50 3.92
CA ALA A 316 -9.78 -14.47 4.67
C ALA A 316 -8.57 -14.76 3.79
N HIS A 317 -7.47 -14.07 4.09
CA HIS A 317 -6.20 -14.27 3.41
C HIS A 317 -5.13 -14.86 4.33
N SER A 318 -4.35 -15.81 3.80
CA SER A 318 -3.12 -16.33 4.43
C SER A 318 -3.37 -16.70 5.90
N MET A 319 -2.59 -16.14 6.82
CA MET A 319 -2.69 -16.42 8.26
C MET A 319 -4.02 -15.99 8.89
N GLY A 320 -4.76 -15.05 8.27
CA GLY A 320 -6.10 -14.66 8.71
C GLY A 320 -7.09 -15.83 8.69
N ASN A 321 -6.88 -16.81 7.81
CA ASN A 321 -7.67 -18.04 7.77
C ASN A 321 -7.61 -18.82 9.09
N ARG A 322 -6.48 -18.79 9.82
CA ARG A 322 -6.36 -19.44 11.14
C ARG A 322 -7.34 -18.85 12.17
N GLY A 323 -7.63 -17.56 12.06
CA GLY A 323 -8.59 -16.86 12.91
C GLY A 323 -10.02 -17.11 12.47
N LEU A 324 -10.31 -16.83 11.20
CA LEU A 324 -11.67 -16.86 10.66
C LEU A 324 -12.27 -18.27 10.68
N THR A 325 -11.55 -19.29 10.21
CA THR A 325 -12.08 -20.66 10.11
C THR A 325 -12.44 -21.23 11.49
N LYS A 326 -11.62 -20.96 12.52
CA LYS A 326 -11.91 -21.35 13.90
C LYS A 326 -13.12 -20.59 14.46
N ALA A 327 -13.19 -19.28 14.21
CA ALA A 327 -14.32 -18.46 14.64
C ALA A 327 -15.64 -18.92 14.02
N ILE A 328 -15.65 -19.26 12.72
CA ILE A 328 -16.84 -19.80 12.04
C ILE A 328 -17.31 -21.08 12.75
N VAL A 329 -16.42 -22.06 12.93
CA VAL A 329 -16.78 -23.32 13.60
C VAL A 329 -17.32 -23.08 15.00
N ASP A 330 -16.71 -22.18 15.78
CA ASP A 330 -17.18 -21.88 17.14
C ASP A 330 -18.55 -21.19 17.15
N VAL A 331 -18.77 -20.21 16.26
CA VAL A 331 -20.06 -19.52 16.15
C VAL A 331 -21.15 -20.48 15.66
N MET A 332 -20.87 -21.37 14.71
CA MET A 332 -21.87 -22.33 14.23
C MET A 332 -22.22 -23.39 15.28
N ASN A 333 -21.26 -23.78 16.13
CA ASN A 333 -21.54 -24.70 17.24
C ASN A 333 -22.42 -24.07 18.32
N GLU A 334 -22.25 -22.77 18.60
CA GLU A 334 -22.99 -22.07 19.65
C GLU A 334 -24.32 -21.47 19.15
N ASN A 335 -24.32 -20.97 17.92
CA ASN A 335 -25.42 -20.23 17.30
C ASN A 335 -25.64 -20.66 15.83
N PRO A 336 -26.03 -21.92 15.56
CA PRO A 336 -26.13 -22.47 14.20
C PRO A 336 -27.08 -21.69 13.29
N ASN A 337 -28.10 -21.02 13.84
CA ASN A 337 -29.05 -20.23 13.06
C ASN A 337 -28.41 -19.01 12.37
N LEU A 338 -27.26 -18.53 12.86
CA LEU A 338 -26.54 -17.41 12.26
C LEU A 338 -25.92 -17.75 10.89
N LYS A 339 -25.95 -19.03 10.47
CA LYS A 339 -25.58 -19.43 9.11
C LYS A 339 -26.51 -18.87 8.04
N ALA A 340 -27.75 -18.50 8.39
CA ALA A 340 -28.82 -18.19 7.42
C ALA A 340 -28.36 -17.21 6.33
N ASN A 341 -27.71 -16.11 6.73
CA ASN A 341 -27.32 -15.02 5.83
C ASN A 341 -25.91 -15.20 5.23
N ILE A 342 -25.16 -16.24 5.61
CA ILE A 342 -23.87 -16.53 4.97
C ILE A 342 -24.15 -17.04 3.55
N LYS A 343 -23.55 -16.37 2.57
CA LYS A 343 -23.72 -16.67 1.15
C LYS A 343 -22.56 -17.48 0.59
N GLU A 344 -21.33 -17.11 0.93
CA GLU A 344 -20.11 -17.81 0.53
C GLU A 344 -18.98 -17.55 1.55
N ILE A 345 -18.14 -18.56 1.76
CA ILE A 345 -16.89 -18.44 2.50
C ILE A 345 -15.71 -18.60 1.53
N ILE A 346 -14.87 -17.58 1.41
CA ILE A 346 -13.74 -17.52 0.49
C ILE A 346 -12.44 -17.56 1.30
N LEU A 347 -11.65 -18.61 1.08
CA LEU A 347 -10.38 -18.87 1.77
C LEU A 347 -9.24 -18.69 0.76
N ALA A 348 -8.56 -17.55 0.81
CA ALA A 348 -7.46 -17.23 -0.09
C ALA A 348 -6.11 -17.63 0.52
N ALA A 349 -5.38 -18.49 -0.19
CA ALA A 349 -4.05 -18.99 0.16
C ALA A 349 -3.89 -19.36 1.65
N PRO A 350 -4.71 -20.25 2.24
CA PRO A 350 -4.72 -20.43 3.69
C PRO A 350 -3.39 -20.91 4.24
N ASP A 351 -2.82 -20.11 5.13
CA ASP A 351 -1.66 -20.49 5.94
C ASP A 351 -2.13 -21.29 7.15
N ILE A 352 -2.68 -22.48 6.90
CA ILE A 352 -3.05 -23.50 7.87
C ILE A 352 -2.31 -24.78 7.49
N ASP A 353 -1.90 -25.61 8.46
CA ASP A 353 -1.34 -26.93 8.16
C ASP A 353 -2.34 -27.74 7.32
N ALA A 354 -1.89 -28.29 6.19
CA ALA A 354 -2.78 -28.95 5.22
C ALA A 354 -3.54 -30.13 5.83
N ASP A 355 -2.87 -30.93 6.67
CA ASP A 355 -3.46 -32.09 7.32
C ASP A 355 -4.44 -31.65 8.42
N VAL A 356 -4.13 -30.60 9.18
CA VAL A 356 -5.07 -30.00 10.15
C VAL A 356 -6.30 -29.44 9.44
N PHE A 357 -6.12 -28.71 8.34
CA PHE A 357 -7.24 -28.13 7.61
C PHE A 357 -8.15 -29.22 7.03
N LYS A 358 -7.55 -30.18 6.33
CA LYS A 358 -8.26 -31.30 5.67
C LYS A 358 -8.99 -32.21 6.66
N ASN A 359 -8.34 -32.56 7.78
CA ASN A 359 -8.89 -33.58 8.67
C ASN A 359 -9.77 -32.99 9.78
N ASN A 360 -9.54 -31.74 10.20
CA ASN A 360 -10.19 -31.19 11.40
C ASN A 360 -11.07 -29.96 11.14
N ILE A 361 -10.67 -29.06 10.25
CA ILE A 361 -11.32 -27.76 10.08
C ILE A 361 -12.38 -27.82 8.99
N ALA A 362 -11.99 -28.19 7.78
CA ALA A 362 -12.89 -28.11 6.63
C ALA A 362 -14.11 -29.04 6.74
N PRO A 363 -14.01 -30.30 7.21
CA PRO A 363 -15.19 -31.13 7.41
C PRO A 363 -16.20 -30.50 8.37
N LYS A 364 -15.72 -29.87 9.45
CA LYS A 364 -16.57 -29.15 10.40
C LYS A 364 -17.18 -27.90 9.79
N MET A 365 -16.42 -27.15 8.98
CA MET A 365 -16.97 -25.98 8.29
C MET A 365 -18.08 -26.39 7.32
N VAL A 366 -17.83 -27.42 6.49
CA VAL A 366 -18.82 -27.94 5.54
C VAL A 366 -20.09 -28.38 6.27
N SER A 367 -19.97 -29.19 7.32
CA SER A 367 -21.15 -29.72 8.03
C SER A 367 -21.87 -28.69 8.89
N SER A 368 -21.17 -27.72 9.49
CA SER A 368 -21.79 -26.74 10.39
C SER A 368 -22.38 -25.54 9.67
N THR A 369 -21.76 -25.09 8.57
CA THR A 369 -22.24 -23.95 7.81
C THR A 369 -23.28 -24.35 6.77
N GLU A 370 -23.14 -25.53 6.15
CA GLU A 370 -23.96 -25.95 4.99
C GLU A 370 -24.02 -24.87 3.90
N LYS A 371 -22.98 -24.03 3.81
CA LYS A 371 -22.84 -22.98 2.82
C LYS A 371 -21.67 -23.28 1.90
N PRO A 372 -21.69 -22.70 0.69
CA PRO A 372 -20.54 -22.69 -0.16
C PRO A 372 -19.21 -22.26 0.49
N ILE A 373 -18.16 -23.04 0.18
CA ILE A 373 -16.79 -22.73 0.56
C ILE A 373 -15.92 -22.81 -0.70
N THR A 374 -15.22 -21.72 -1.00
CA THR A 374 -14.25 -21.63 -2.09
C THR A 374 -12.84 -21.49 -1.53
N LEU A 375 -11.93 -22.36 -1.95
CA LEU A 375 -10.54 -22.41 -1.51
C LEU A 375 -9.61 -22.06 -2.67
N TYR A 376 -8.94 -20.92 -2.62
CA TYR A 376 -7.90 -20.57 -3.58
C TYR A 376 -6.53 -21.06 -3.10
N VAL A 377 -5.84 -21.80 -3.96
CA VAL A 377 -4.49 -22.33 -3.73
C VAL A 377 -3.53 -21.84 -4.81
N ASN A 378 -2.25 -21.75 -4.49
CA ASN A 378 -1.20 -21.42 -5.44
C ASN A 378 0.13 -22.09 -5.05
N SER A 379 0.78 -22.79 -5.98
CA SER A 379 2.13 -23.34 -5.74
C SER A 379 3.25 -22.31 -5.81
N ASP A 380 2.99 -21.13 -6.39
CA ASP A 380 3.98 -20.06 -6.55
C ASP A 380 4.03 -19.08 -5.36
N ASP A 381 3.13 -19.21 -4.41
CA ASP A 381 3.00 -18.33 -3.26
C ASP A 381 4.26 -18.36 -2.35
N LEU A 382 5.05 -17.28 -2.41
CA LEU A 382 6.29 -17.11 -1.63
C LEU A 382 6.04 -17.10 -0.12
N ALA A 383 4.90 -16.57 0.33
CA ALA A 383 4.56 -16.53 1.75
C ALA A 383 4.26 -17.93 2.29
N LEU A 384 3.55 -18.75 1.52
CA LEU A 384 3.29 -20.15 1.87
C LEU A 384 4.54 -21.02 1.78
N LYS A 385 5.43 -20.77 0.82
CA LYS A 385 6.76 -21.39 0.77
C LYS A 385 7.59 -21.06 2.01
N ALA A 386 7.61 -19.78 2.43
CA ALA A 386 8.28 -19.36 3.66
C ALA A 386 7.65 -20.01 4.90
N SER A 387 6.31 -20.07 4.98
CA SER A 387 5.60 -20.78 6.05
C SER A 387 5.96 -22.27 6.07
N LYS A 388 5.97 -22.95 4.92
CA LYS A 388 6.37 -24.35 4.79
C LYS A 388 7.82 -24.58 5.24
N LEU A 389 8.73 -23.68 4.90
CA LEU A 389 10.12 -23.72 5.36
C LEU A 389 10.24 -23.65 6.89
N ILE A 390 9.42 -22.81 7.53
CA ILE A 390 9.41 -22.65 8.99
C ILE A 390 8.79 -23.86 9.70
N HIS A 391 7.72 -24.46 9.15
CA HIS A 391 6.96 -25.52 9.83
C HIS A 391 7.29 -26.94 9.39
N GLY A 392 7.97 -27.13 8.26
CA GLY A 392 8.27 -28.44 7.67
C GLY A 392 7.09 -29.13 6.98
N ASN A 393 5.86 -28.63 7.10
CA ASN A 393 4.65 -29.22 6.52
C ASN A 393 4.01 -28.35 5.43
N ALA A 394 3.34 -28.99 4.47
CA ALA A 394 2.55 -28.29 3.46
C ALA A 394 1.42 -27.47 4.08
N ARG A 395 1.08 -26.37 3.41
CA ARG A 395 0.00 -25.47 3.83
C ARG A 395 -1.26 -25.75 3.01
N ALA A 396 -2.43 -25.48 3.57
CA ALA A 396 -3.71 -25.70 2.92
C ALA A 396 -3.90 -24.83 1.66
N GLY A 397 -3.17 -23.71 1.55
CA GLY A 397 -3.10 -22.90 0.33
C GLY A 397 -2.06 -23.33 -0.71
N ASP A 398 -1.25 -24.37 -0.44
CA ASP A 398 -0.22 -24.86 -1.38
C ASP A 398 -0.86 -25.79 -2.42
N ALA A 399 -0.64 -25.50 -3.71
CA ALA A 399 -1.15 -26.31 -4.82
C ALA A 399 -0.25 -27.51 -5.19
N GLY A 400 0.85 -27.73 -4.46
CA GLY A 400 1.81 -28.82 -4.69
C GLY A 400 1.33 -30.22 -4.31
N GLU A 401 2.25 -31.11 -3.94
CA GLU A 401 1.99 -32.56 -3.73
C GLU A 401 0.89 -32.89 -2.72
N LYS A 402 0.62 -31.98 -1.77
CA LYS A 402 -0.44 -32.10 -0.76
C LYS A 402 -1.64 -31.18 -1.05
N LEU A 403 -1.97 -30.96 -2.33
CA LEU A 403 -3.15 -30.23 -2.75
C LEU A 403 -4.40 -30.69 -1.97
N VAL A 404 -5.07 -29.74 -1.32
CA VAL A 404 -6.19 -30.03 -0.44
C VAL A 404 -7.50 -30.09 -1.24
N LEU A 405 -8.05 -31.30 -1.36
CA LEU A 405 -9.30 -31.59 -2.05
C LEU A 405 -10.32 -32.24 -1.09
N ILE A 406 -11.37 -31.50 -0.76
CA ILE A 406 -12.38 -31.87 0.24
C ILE A 406 -13.76 -31.73 -0.38
N ASP A 407 -14.63 -32.70 -0.12
CA ASP A 407 -15.99 -32.71 -0.65
C ASP A 407 -16.79 -31.60 0.05
N GLY A 408 -17.54 -30.82 -0.73
CA GLY A 408 -18.21 -29.60 -0.24
C GLY A 408 -17.33 -28.34 -0.25
N VAL A 409 -16.08 -28.42 -0.69
CA VAL A 409 -15.19 -27.27 -0.92
C VAL A 409 -14.81 -27.18 -2.40
N GLU A 410 -15.02 -26.01 -3.01
CA GLU A 410 -14.53 -25.73 -4.35
C GLU A 410 -13.08 -25.27 -4.31
N THR A 411 -12.14 -26.19 -4.56
CA THR A 411 -10.71 -25.86 -4.67
C THR A 411 -10.39 -25.29 -6.05
N ILE A 412 -9.81 -24.09 -6.06
CA ILE A 412 -9.42 -23.33 -7.25
C ILE A 412 -7.91 -23.11 -7.20
N ASP A 413 -7.21 -23.73 -8.14
CA ASP A 413 -5.78 -23.60 -8.32
C ASP A 413 -5.47 -22.41 -9.25
N ALA A 414 -4.83 -21.41 -8.66
CA ALA A 414 -4.36 -20.20 -9.31
C ALA A 414 -2.84 -20.22 -9.58
N THR A 415 -2.24 -21.41 -9.65
CA THR A 415 -0.83 -21.59 -10.01
C THR A 415 -0.51 -21.00 -11.39
N GLY A 416 0.60 -20.26 -11.49
CA GLY A 416 1.01 -19.58 -12.72
C GLY A 416 0.11 -18.40 -13.11
N ILE A 417 -0.84 -18.01 -12.25
CA ILE A 417 -1.44 -16.67 -12.25
C ILE A 417 -0.67 -15.85 -11.24
N ASP A 418 -0.47 -14.57 -11.54
CA ASP A 418 0.06 -13.68 -10.53
C ASP A 418 -0.94 -13.50 -9.38
N THR A 419 -0.73 -14.23 -8.29
CA THR A 419 -1.50 -14.07 -7.05
C THR A 419 -0.88 -13.04 -6.12
N SER A 420 0.11 -12.26 -6.60
CA SER A 420 0.73 -11.14 -5.90
C SER A 420 -0.24 -9.99 -5.60
N LEU A 421 -1.52 -10.17 -5.92
CA LEU A 421 -2.68 -9.51 -5.31
C LEU A 421 -2.49 -9.19 -3.81
N LEU A 422 -1.65 -9.95 -3.10
CA LEU A 422 -1.38 -9.78 -1.66
C LEU A 422 0.12 -9.75 -1.28
N SER A 423 1.03 -9.51 -2.23
CA SER A 423 2.48 -9.32 -2.03
C SER A 423 3.01 -8.30 -3.04
N HIS A 424 3.70 -7.26 -2.58
CA HIS A 424 4.19 -6.15 -3.39
C HIS A 424 4.70 -6.48 -4.82
N SER A 425 4.14 -5.73 -5.78
CA SER A 425 4.70 -5.23 -7.05
C SER A 425 4.52 -6.00 -8.38
N TYR A 426 4.03 -5.21 -9.37
CA TYR A 426 4.03 -5.30 -10.85
C TYR A 426 2.89 -6.00 -11.61
N PHE A 427 2.36 -5.28 -12.61
CA PHE A 427 1.40 -5.71 -13.62
C PHE A 427 1.97 -6.72 -14.62
N ALA A 428 1.19 -7.76 -14.93
CA ALA A 428 0.44 -7.83 -16.18
C ALA A 428 -0.62 -8.95 -16.09
N ASP A 429 -1.68 -8.78 -16.86
CA ASP A 429 -2.90 -9.58 -16.99
C ASP A 429 -3.96 -9.42 -15.89
N THR A 430 -5.12 -8.95 -16.33
CA THR A 430 -6.37 -8.78 -15.58
C THR A 430 -6.54 -9.83 -14.50
N ASN A 431 -6.44 -9.41 -13.24
CA ASN A 431 -6.45 -10.25 -12.03
C ASN A 431 -7.57 -11.30 -12.05
N SER A 432 -7.25 -12.49 -12.52
CA SER A 432 -8.23 -13.55 -12.79
C SER A 432 -8.88 -14.09 -11.52
N ILE A 433 -8.23 -13.96 -10.36
CA ILE A 433 -8.85 -14.24 -9.04
C ILE A 433 -9.90 -13.19 -8.67
N ILE A 434 -9.64 -11.89 -8.88
CA ILE A 434 -10.63 -10.84 -8.57
C ILE A 434 -11.82 -10.96 -9.51
N ALA A 435 -11.58 -11.25 -10.78
CA ALA A 435 -12.65 -11.56 -11.75
C ALA A 435 -13.48 -12.78 -11.32
N ASP A 436 -12.85 -13.83 -10.79
CA ASP A 436 -13.53 -15.03 -10.31
C ASP A 436 -14.33 -14.77 -9.01
N ILE A 437 -13.78 -14.01 -8.06
CA ILE A 437 -14.50 -13.53 -6.87
C ILE A 437 -15.67 -12.62 -7.26
N PHE A 438 -15.49 -11.76 -8.26
CA PHE A 438 -16.55 -10.94 -8.83
C PHE A 438 -17.68 -11.81 -9.39
N ASP A 439 -17.35 -12.86 -10.14
CA ASP A 439 -18.34 -13.82 -10.65
C ASP A 439 -19.10 -14.51 -9.49
N ILE A 440 -18.41 -14.93 -8.44
CA ILE A 440 -19.03 -15.50 -7.22
C ILE A 440 -20.04 -14.50 -6.64
N ILE A 441 -19.62 -13.27 -6.35
CA ILE A 441 -20.44 -12.29 -5.64
C ILE A 441 -21.59 -11.78 -6.50
N LYS A 442 -21.36 -11.56 -7.79
CA LYS A 442 -22.37 -11.00 -8.70
C LYS A 442 -23.41 -12.03 -9.14
N SER A 443 -23.00 -13.28 -9.34
CA SER A 443 -23.85 -14.30 -9.97
C SER A 443 -24.22 -15.47 -9.07
N GLY A 444 -23.50 -15.68 -7.95
CA GLY A 444 -23.67 -16.85 -7.08
C GLY A 444 -23.32 -18.18 -7.76
N LYS A 445 -22.69 -18.16 -8.95
CA LYS A 445 -22.38 -19.36 -9.73
C LYS A 445 -21.33 -20.21 -9.03
N ARG A 446 -21.61 -21.52 -9.00
CA ARG A 446 -20.63 -22.55 -8.63
C ARG A 446 -19.49 -22.63 -9.65
N ALA A 447 -18.35 -23.16 -9.24
CA ALA A 447 -17.13 -23.25 -10.05
C ALA A 447 -17.36 -23.83 -11.45
N ILE A 448 -18.22 -24.84 -11.58
CA ILE A 448 -18.58 -25.45 -12.88
C ILE A 448 -19.19 -24.50 -13.91
N ASN A 449 -19.81 -23.42 -13.45
CA ASN A 449 -20.48 -22.45 -14.30
C ASN A 449 -19.71 -21.12 -14.42
N ARG A 450 -18.51 -21.02 -13.84
CA ARG A 450 -17.66 -19.80 -13.88
C ARG A 450 -16.73 -19.84 -15.08
N LYS A 451 -16.79 -18.81 -15.92
CA LYS A 451 -16.19 -18.80 -17.27
C LYS A 451 -14.66 -18.80 -17.25
N HIS A 452 -14.07 -18.27 -16.18
CA HIS A 452 -12.63 -18.15 -15.99
C HIS A 452 -12.00 -19.42 -15.42
N LEU A 453 -12.79 -20.47 -15.17
CA LEU A 453 -12.32 -21.72 -14.61
C LEU A 453 -12.41 -22.86 -15.64
N TYR A 454 -11.50 -23.83 -15.52
CA TYR A 454 -11.61 -25.10 -16.22
C TYR A 454 -11.42 -26.28 -15.25
N LEU A 455 -12.19 -27.34 -15.49
CA LEU A 455 -12.20 -28.53 -14.66
C LEU A 455 -10.88 -29.30 -14.85
N THR A 456 -10.26 -29.69 -13.74
CA THR A 456 -9.10 -30.58 -13.72
C THR A 456 -9.35 -31.73 -12.76
N LYS A 457 -8.68 -32.86 -13.00
CA LYS A 457 -8.77 -34.06 -12.16
C LYS A 457 -7.40 -34.37 -11.55
N LEU A 458 -7.38 -34.68 -10.26
CA LEU A 458 -6.23 -35.25 -9.58
C LEU A 458 -6.66 -36.54 -8.89
N LYS A 459 -6.16 -37.68 -9.38
CA LYS A 459 -6.63 -39.03 -8.98
C LYS A 459 -8.14 -39.14 -9.20
N ASP A 460 -8.92 -39.39 -8.14
CA ASP A 460 -10.38 -39.50 -8.20
C ASP A 460 -11.13 -38.23 -7.78
N LYS A 461 -10.41 -37.14 -7.52
CA LYS A 461 -11.00 -35.87 -7.09
C LYS A 461 -10.93 -34.81 -8.19
N ILE A 462 -11.95 -33.97 -8.24
CA ILE A 462 -12.03 -32.83 -9.14
C ILE A 462 -11.60 -31.55 -8.44
N TYR A 463 -10.99 -30.65 -9.20
CA TYR A 463 -10.69 -29.28 -8.79
C TYR A 463 -10.72 -28.36 -10.01
N TRP A 464 -10.64 -27.06 -9.77
CA TRP A 464 -10.70 -26.06 -10.84
C TRP A 464 -9.37 -25.35 -10.98
N LYS A 465 -9.03 -24.97 -12.20
CA LYS A 465 -7.88 -24.12 -12.48
C LYS A 465 -8.34 -22.82 -13.11
N VAL A 466 -7.68 -21.73 -12.75
CA VAL A 466 -7.89 -20.44 -13.38
C VAL A 466 -7.30 -20.47 -14.80
N LYS A 467 -8.07 -20.00 -15.78
CA LYS A 467 -7.60 -19.85 -17.16
C LYS A 467 -6.52 -18.77 -17.21
N LYS A 468 -5.43 -19.07 -17.89
CA LYS A 468 -4.40 -18.09 -18.25
C LYS A 468 -4.92 -17.12 -19.30
#